data_AF-A0A975GIJ8-F1
#
_entry.id   AF-A0A975GIJ8-F1
#
_cell.length_a   1.000
_cell.length_b   1.000
_cell.length_c   1.000
_cell.angle_alpha   90.00
_cell.angle_beta   90.00
_cell.angle_gamma   90.00
#
_symmetry.space_group_name_H-M   'P 1'
#
loop_
_entity.id
_entity.type
_entity.pdbx_description
1 polymer ?
#
loop_
_entity_poly.entity_id
_entity_poly.type
_entity_poly.pdbx_seq_one_letter_code
_entity_poly.pdbx_strand_id
1 'polypeptide(L)'
;MVVSASAQRIDELAAKMKADSDSAALLIESLKQAREIAQAQLDPALYNALSWPVDLTGYEKYLTEFSKWIPRQSGDEVWKKPGTDEHQEVYDRLCHFYWLINQKVGPNRDTVVQSIPYFDEFLLFFARDWGSFLNTTDSFSQEIMESFIKYSPEYAVKDSMIDGRPNAPSGWLTFNQFFGRELNPGLRPIANPADNRIVTSPADCTFRKRYDIGPDSTIPEITVKKTHKFASIEDLLEGSQYKSAFANGTFAHYFLGPYSYHRFHTPVAGVVRECFSVTGLVYLDVNITGGQFDAPDSSQGGYEFAQARGIIIIDTTDSPFGDIGLVAVVPVGMCQVSSVNMTATVGKSLLKGDEFGYFLFGGSDIIVLFQEGVKPQIDTGSQYRNYGTQIASCCKSSEGKVSFDLEIGTLSSNKSLFIHAGSYTTRYQQRGSITIKEKNSPGTEQTFNFKPTSSVVGYTEMLNQTFSVKDNTFYEVTVTIENDRETGGRAWYPSTIMPPAQLSAGNYHEKVVTSEDMKDPDDVNDTVVRLVWFTRP
;
A
#
# COMPACT_ATOMS: atom_id res chain seq x y z
N MET A 1 17.55 -37.13 -22.71
CA MET A 1 17.74 -36.09 -21.69
C MET A 1 16.87 -34.92 -22.10
N VAL A 2 15.83 -34.62 -21.32
CA VAL A 2 15.09 -33.37 -21.51
C VAL A 2 16.04 -32.28 -21.02
N VAL A 3 16.52 -31.43 -21.93
CA VAL A 3 17.26 -30.22 -21.56
C VAL A 3 16.26 -29.36 -20.78
N SER A 4 16.56 -29.02 -19.52
CA SER A 4 15.68 -28.14 -18.75
C SER A 4 15.63 -26.76 -19.44
N ALA A 5 14.50 -26.07 -19.39
CA ALA A 5 14.34 -24.77 -20.05
C ALA A 5 15.44 -23.77 -19.63
N SER A 6 15.84 -23.79 -18.34
CA SER A 6 16.96 -23.00 -17.84
C SER A 6 18.30 -23.31 -18.51
N ALA A 7 18.57 -24.55 -18.92
CA ALA A 7 19.83 -24.90 -19.59
C ALA A 7 19.94 -24.21 -20.96
N GLN A 8 18.81 -24.10 -21.69
CA GLN A 8 18.79 -23.32 -22.93
C GLN A 8 19.11 -21.83 -22.66
N ARG A 9 18.55 -21.23 -21.60
CA ARG A 9 18.84 -19.82 -21.24
C ARG A 9 20.29 -19.60 -20.84
N ILE A 10 20.88 -20.56 -20.13
CA ILE A 10 22.28 -20.53 -19.75
C ILE A 10 23.18 -20.59 -21.00
N ASP A 11 22.87 -21.47 -21.96
CA ASP A 11 23.59 -21.57 -23.23
C ASP A 11 23.48 -20.28 -24.04
N GLU A 12 22.29 -19.67 -24.09
CA GLU A 12 22.03 -18.38 -24.75
C GLU A 12 22.84 -17.25 -24.11
N LEU A 13 22.88 -17.17 -22.77
CA LEU A 13 23.72 -16.21 -22.05
C LEU A 13 25.20 -16.45 -22.36
N ALA A 14 25.67 -17.69 -22.31
CA ALA A 14 27.07 -18.03 -22.58
C ALA A 14 27.47 -17.65 -24.02
N ALA A 15 26.59 -17.90 -25.00
CA ALA A 15 26.80 -17.47 -26.38
C ALA A 15 26.87 -15.94 -26.50
N LYS A 16 25.98 -15.21 -25.82
CA LYS A 16 26.00 -13.74 -25.80
C LYS A 16 27.29 -13.20 -25.18
N MET A 17 27.71 -13.73 -24.03
CA MET A 17 28.95 -13.29 -23.36
C MET A 17 30.20 -13.61 -24.19
N LYS A 18 30.18 -14.62 -25.07
CA LYS A 18 31.27 -14.87 -26.03
C LYS A 18 31.27 -13.85 -27.18
N ALA A 19 30.11 -13.35 -27.58
CA ALA A 19 29.97 -12.42 -28.68
C ALA A 19 30.16 -10.95 -28.28
N ASP A 20 29.91 -10.60 -27.02
CA ASP A 20 29.99 -9.24 -26.48
C ASP A 20 31.05 -9.18 -25.37
N SER A 21 32.28 -8.80 -25.75
CA SER A 21 33.43 -8.75 -24.84
C SER A 21 33.28 -7.72 -23.73
N ASP A 22 32.54 -6.64 -23.97
CA ASP A 22 32.39 -5.55 -23.01
C ASP A 22 31.41 -5.96 -21.91
N SER A 23 30.25 -6.51 -22.27
CA SER A 23 29.30 -7.08 -21.31
C SER A 23 29.93 -8.23 -20.50
N ALA A 24 30.73 -9.08 -21.16
CA ALA A 24 31.45 -10.15 -20.49
C ALA A 24 32.49 -9.64 -19.49
N ALA A 25 33.24 -8.58 -19.83
CA ALA A 25 34.20 -7.97 -18.93
C ALA A 25 33.52 -7.40 -17.67
N LEU A 26 32.38 -6.73 -17.83
CA LEU A 26 31.58 -6.20 -16.73
C LEU A 26 31.07 -7.32 -15.80
N LEU A 27 30.58 -8.43 -16.35
CA LEU A 27 30.17 -9.59 -15.57
C LEU A 27 31.36 -10.18 -14.79
N ILE A 28 32.49 -10.41 -15.44
CA ILE A 28 33.70 -10.94 -14.80
C ILE A 28 34.19 -10.01 -13.68
N GLU A 29 34.16 -8.69 -13.89
CA GLU A 29 34.50 -7.69 -12.88
C GLU A 29 33.56 -7.80 -11.67
N SER A 30 32.24 -7.89 -11.91
CA SER A 30 31.23 -8.03 -10.84
C SER A 30 31.47 -9.27 -10.00
N LEU A 31 31.71 -10.41 -10.65
CA LEU A 31 31.96 -11.69 -9.99
C LEU A 31 33.21 -11.65 -9.09
N LYS A 32 34.31 -11.08 -9.59
CA LYS A 32 35.55 -10.93 -8.82
C LYS A 32 35.38 -10.00 -7.63
N GLN A 33 34.73 -8.86 -7.84
CA GLN A 33 34.46 -7.88 -6.79
C GLN A 33 33.53 -8.44 -5.72
N ALA A 34 32.46 -9.13 -6.12
CA ALA A 34 31.51 -9.78 -5.20
C ALA A 34 32.23 -10.76 -4.27
N ARG A 35 33.13 -11.59 -4.82
CA ARG A 35 33.96 -12.53 -4.06
C ARG A 35 34.90 -11.81 -3.09
N GLU A 36 35.64 -10.80 -3.56
CA GLU A 36 36.62 -10.10 -2.74
C GLU A 36 35.97 -9.38 -1.56
N ILE A 37 34.86 -8.67 -1.80
CA ILE A 37 34.10 -7.98 -0.75
C ILE A 37 33.51 -8.99 0.23
N ALA A 38 32.90 -10.07 -0.26
CA ALA A 38 32.32 -11.09 0.60
C ALA A 38 33.36 -11.81 1.47
N GLN A 39 34.54 -12.10 0.92
CA GLN A 39 35.63 -12.70 1.68
C GLN A 39 36.08 -11.81 2.85
N ALA A 40 35.99 -10.49 2.69
CA ALA A 40 36.37 -9.53 3.73
C ALA A 40 35.25 -9.25 4.74
N GLN A 41 33.97 -9.39 4.34
CA GLN A 41 32.83 -8.87 5.11
C GLN A 41 31.83 -9.91 5.59
N LEU A 42 31.69 -11.07 4.93
CA LEU A 42 30.79 -12.13 5.40
C LEU A 42 31.41 -12.90 6.56
N ASP A 43 30.54 -13.52 7.34
CA ASP A 43 30.94 -14.59 8.24
C ASP A 43 31.75 -15.66 7.48
N PRO A 44 32.93 -16.08 7.97
CA PRO A 44 33.78 -17.03 7.26
C PRO A 44 33.12 -18.38 6.99
N ALA A 45 32.24 -18.86 7.87
CA ALA A 45 31.55 -20.13 7.68
C ALA A 45 30.51 -20.01 6.55
N LEU A 46 29.74 -18.91 6.55
CA LEU A 46 28.80 -18.60 5.47
C LEU A 46 29.52 -18.42 4.12
N TYR A 47 30.63 -17.68 4.07
CA TYR A 47 31.43 -17.51 2.85
C TYR A 47 31.90 -18.86 2.29
N ASN A 48 32.39 -19.76 3.14
CA ASN A 48 32.90 -21.08 2.74
C ASN A 48 31.80 -22.06 2.30
N ALA A 49 30.55 -21.85 2.73
CA ALA A 49 29.40 -22.66 2.32
C ALA A 49 28.89 -22.32 0.90
N LEU A 50 29.35 -21.20 0.33
CA LEU A 50 28.89 -20.66 -0.96
C LEU A 50 29.94 -20.81 -2.06
N SER A 51 29.48 -20.79 -3.31
CA SER A 51 30.33 -20.93 -4.50
C SER A 51 30.61 -19.58 -5.13
N TRP A 52 31.89 -19.24 -5.35
CA TRP A 52 32.31 -17.91 -5.81
C TRP A 52 32.91 -17.95 -7.22
N PRO A 53 32.08 -18.00 -8.28
CA PRO A 53 32.59 -17.95 -9.65
C PRO A 53 33.33 -16.62 -9.90
N VAL A 54 34.39 -16.65 -10.71
CA VAL A 54 35.21 -15.46 -11.04
C VAL A 54 35.46 -15.31 -12.54
N ASP A 55 34.85 -16.17 -13.34
CA ASP A 55 34.90 -16.20 -14.80
C ASP A 55 33.58 -16.74 -15.37
N LEU A 56 33.42 -16.67 -16.69
CA LEU A 56 32.17 -17.06 -17.38
C LEU A 56 31.87 -18.55 -17.22
N THR A 57 32.87 -19.43 -17.32
CA THR A 57 32.69 -20.89 -17.20
C THR A 57 32.23 -21.27 -15.80
N GLY A 58 32.82 -20.68 -14.77
CA GLY A 58 32.41 -20.85 -13.39
C GLY A 58 31.00 -20.34 -13.14
N TYR A 59 30.62 -19.21 -13.74
CA TYR A 59 29.27 -18.66 -13.61
C TYR A 59 28.22 -19.50 -14.34
N GLU A 60 28.52 -20.03 -15.52
CA GLU A 60 27.67 -20.97 -16.25
C GLU A 60 27.40 -22.23 -15.43
N LYS A 61 28.44 -22.78 -14.78
CA LYS A 61 28.31 -23.90 -13.84
C LYS A 61 27.44 -23.53 -12.64
N TYR A 62 27.68 -22.36 -12.03
CA TYR A 62 26.88 -21.87 -10.92
C TYR A 62 25.40 -21.76 -11.27
N LEU A 63 25.05 -21.15 -12.41
CA LEU A 63 23.67 -21.05 -12.89
C LEU A 63 23.04 -22.42 -13.14
N THR A 64 23.82 -23.36 -13.69
CA THR A 64 23.37 -24.74 -13.93
C THR A 64 23.02 -25.44 -12.62
N GLU A 65 23.86 -25.30 -11.59
CA GLU A 65 23.60 -25.87 -10.25
C GLU A 65 22.41 -25.19 -9.58
N PHE A 66 22.32 -23.86 -9.65
CA PHE A 66 21.22 -23.09 -9.09
C PHE A 66 19.89 -23.43 -9.74
N SER A 67 19.84 -23.60 -11.06
CA SER A 67 18.60 -23.96 -11.77
C SER A 67 18.02 -25.32 -11.39
N LYS A 68 18.81 -26.18 -10.73
CA LYS A 68 18.42 -27.51 -10.24
C LYS A 68 18.19 -27.52 -8.73
N TRP A 69 18.51 -26.43 -8.05
CA TRP A 69 18.35 -26.33 -6.61
C TRP A 69 16.86 -26.28 -6.27
N ILE A 70 16.47 -27.16 -5.35
CA ILE A 70 15.16 -27.16 -4.72
C ILE A 70 15.31 -26.41 -3.39
N PRO A 71 14.52 -25.35 -3.14
CA PRO A 71 14.64 -24.62 -1.90
C PRO A 71 14.38 -25.51 -0.69
N ARG A 72 15.26 -25.41 0.28
CA ARG A 72 15.22 -26.18 1.53
C ARG A 72 15.95 -25.43 2.63
N GLN A 73 15.52 -25.70 3.86
CA GLN A 73 16.22 -25.29 5.06
C GLN A 73 17.05 -26.45 5.60
N SER A 74 18.19 -26.16 6.22
CA SER A 74 19.02 -27.15 6.91
C SER A 74 19.42 -26.66 8.29
N GLY A 75 19.75 -27.61 9.17
CA GLY A 75 20.24 -27.34 10.51
C GLY A 75 21.73 -27.06 10.59
N ASP A 76 22.39 -26.83 9.45
CA ASP A 76 23.80 -26.45 9.46
C ASP A 76 23.96 -25.06 10.07
N GLU A 77 24.88 -24.94 11.02
CA GLU A 77 25.15 -23.69 11.76
C GLU A 77 25.59 -22.54 10.84
N VAL A 78 26.04 -22.83 9.61
CA VAL A 78 26.44 -21.82 8.62
C VAL A 78 25.26 -20.96 8.15
N TRP A 79 24.02 -21.46 8.28
CA TRP A 79 22.79 -20.75 7.90
C TRP A 79 22.07 -20.14 9.10
N LYS A 80 22.65 -20.23 10.30
CA LYS A 80 22.02 -19.75 11.52
C LYS A 80 22.16 -18.24 11.59
N LYS A 81 21.02 -17.55 11.69
CA LYS A 81 21.00 -16.10 11.81
C LYS A 81 21.62 -15.69 13.16
N PRO A 82 22.62 -14.78 13.16
CA PRO A 82 23.35 -14.42 14.38
C PRO A 82 22.43 -13.97 15.52
N GLY A 83 22.65 -14.55 16.70
CA GLY A 83 21.89 -14.20 17.91
C GLY A 83 20.48 -14.76 17.98
N THR A 84 20.09 -15.65 17.07
CA THR A 84 18.77 -16.32 17.04
C THR A 84 18.93 -17.82 16.84
N ASP A 85 17.85 -18.58 17.01
CA ASP A 85 17.78 -20.00 16.63
C ASP A 85 17.17 -20.21 15.21
N GLU A 86 17.00 -19.12 14.45
CA GLU A 86 16.42 -19.13 13.10
C GLU A 86 17.48 -19.56 12.07
N HIS A 87 17.13 -20.45 11.15
CA HIS A 87 17.96 -20.78 9.98
C HIS A 87 17.41 -20.13 8.70
N GLN A 88 18.30 -19.61 7.85
CA GLN A 88 17.96 -18.77 6.71
C GLN A 88 18.63 -19.21 5.38
N GLU A 89 18.89 -20.51 5.19
CA GLU A 89 19.60 -21.04 4.01
C GLU A 89 18.97 -20.57 2.69
N VAL A 90 17.64 -20.62 2.62
CA VAL A 90 16.89 -20.16 1.44
C VAL A 90 17.21 -18.69 1.14
N TYR A 91 17.15 -17.84 2.16
CA TYR A 91 17.39 -16.40 2.02
C TYR A 91 18.84 -16.13 1.61
N ASP A 92 19.81 -16.76 2.28
CA ASP A 92 21.24 -16.58 1.98
C ASP A 92 21.58 -17.00 0.55
N ARG A 93 21.00 -18.09 0.05
CA ARG A 93 21.22 -18.55 -1.34
C ARG A 93 20.61 -17.61 -2.38
N LEU A 94 19.43 -17.05 -2.12
CA LEU A 94 18.80 -16.05 -2.98
C LEU A 94 19.63 -14.76 -2.99
N CYS A 95 20.03 -14.26 -1.81
CA CYS A 95 20.92 -13.11 -1.68
C CYS A 95 22.24 -13.32 -2.41
N HIS A 96 22.85 -14.49 -2.24
CA HIS A 96 24.11 -14.81 -2.91
C HIS A 96 24.00 -14.78 -4.44
N PHE A 97 22.90 -15.27 -5.04
CA PHE A 97 22.69 -15.17 -6.49
C PHE A 97 22.80 -13.72 -6.99
N TYR A 98 22.09 -12.81 -6.32
CA TYR A 98 22.09 -11.40 -6.73
C TYR A 98 23.34 -10.65 -6.34
N TRP A 99 23.96 -11.01 -5.21
CA TRP A 99 25.22 -10.44 -4.77
C TRP A 99 26.32 -10.54 -5.85
N LEU A 100 26.34 -11.66 -6.60
CA LEU A 100 27.27 -11.88 -7.70
C LEU A 100 27.11 -10.85 -8.85
N ILE A 101 25.94 -10.26 -9.02
CA ILE A 101 25.56 -9.44 -10.19
C ILE A 101 25.01 -8.04 -9.83
N ASN A 102 24.96 -7.67 -8.55
CA ASN A 102 24.54 -6.33 -8.09
C ASN A 102 25.72 -5.37 -7.83
N GLN A 103 26.97 -5.78 -8.13
CA GLN A 103 28.13 -4.93 -7.94
C GLN A 103 28.17 -3.77 -8.93
N LYS A 104 28.74 -2.64 -8.49
CA LYS A 104 29.02 -1.48 -9.34
C LYS A 104 30.35 -1.66 -10.06
N VAL A 105 30.29 -1.79 -11.38
CA VAL A 105 31.40 -2.16 -12.27
C VAL A 105 31.60 -1.15 -13.40
N GLY A 106 32.66 -1.33 -14.18
CA GLY A 106 33.03 -0.46 -15.28
C GLY A 106 33.83 0.78 -14.85
N PRO A 107 34.32 1.59 -15.82
CA PRO A 107 35.28 2.66 -15.56
C PRO A 107 34.83 3.69 -14.51
N ASN A 108 33.53 3.96 -14.44
CA ASN A 108 32.94 4.94 -13.53
C ASN A 108 32.25 4.30 -12.31
N ARG A 109 32.22 2.97 -12.20
CA ARG A 109 31.47 2.23 -11.16
C ARG A 109 30.00 2.66 -11.05
N ASP A 110 29.36 2.84 -12.19
CA ASP A 110 27.96 3.25 -12.32
C ASP A 110 27.10 2.15 -12.97
N THR A 111 27.71 1.12 -13.54
CA THR A 111 27.01 0.02 -14.19
C THR A 111 26.79 -1.11 -13.19
N VAL A 112 25.59 -1.69 -13.21
CA VAL A 112 25.24 -2.88 -12.43
C VAL A 112 24.81 -3.96 -13.42
N VAL A 113 25.43 -5.14 -13.38
CA VAL A 113 25.27 -6.18 -14.40
C VAL A 113 23.81 -6.60 -14.58
N GLN A 114 23.09 -6.80 -13.47
CA GLN A 114 21.67 -7.14 -13.53
C GLN A 114 20.85 -6.10 -14.32
N SER A 115 21.23 -4.82 -14.31
CA SER A 115 20.52 -3.75 -15.02
C SER A 115 20.89 -3.61 -16.52
N ILE A 116 21.76 -4.47 -17.06
CA ILE A 116 22.07 -4.48 -18.49
C ILE A 116 20.85 -5.06 -19.24
N PRO A 117 20.29 -4.41 -20.29
CA PRO A 117 19.01 -4.80 -20.88
C PRO A 117 18.89 -6.28 -21.29
N TYR A 118 19.94 -6.86 -21.86
CA TYR A 118 19.94 -8.29 -22.19
C TYR A 118 20.05 -9.18 -20.94
N PHE A 119 20.81 -8.76 -19.93
CA PHE A 119 20.98 -9.54 -18.71
C PHE A 119 19.70 -9.52 -17.87
N ASP A 120 19.01 -8.40 -17.84
CA ASP A 120 17.65 -8.26 -17.31
C ASP A 120 16.69 -9.27 -17.94
N GLU A 121 16.62 -9.27 -19.28
CA GLU A 121 15.79 -10.21 -20.03
C GLU A 121 16.16 -11.66 -19.71
N PHE A 122 17.46 -11.98 -19.66
CA PHE A 122 17.94 -13.29 -19.22
C PHE A 122 17.44 -13.64 -17.82
N LEU A 123 17.55 -12.74 -16.84
CA LEU A 123 17.11 -12.98 -15.46
C LEU A 123 15.61 -13.27 -15.41
N LEU A 124 14.80 -12.51 -16.16
CA LEU A 124 13.36 -12.72 -16.24
C LEU A 124 13.02 -14.13 -16.76
N PHE A 125 13.65 -14.55 -17.85
CA PHE A 125 13.41 -15.89 -18.42
C PHE A 125 13.99 -17.00 -17.54
N PHE A 126 15.15 -16.78 -16.93
CA PHE A 126 15.75 -17.73 -15.99
C PHE A 126 14.84 -17.96 -14.78
N ALA A 127 14.28 -16.89 -14.20
CA ALA A 127 13.33 -16.97 -13.10
C ALA A 127 12.05 -17.72 -13.49
N ARG A 128 11.52 -17.47 -14.70
CA ARG A 128 10.34 -18.19 -15.24
C ARG A 128 10.61 -19.68 -15.43
N ASP A 129 11.78 -20.03 -15.96
CA ASP A 129 12.15 -21.43 -16.21
C ASP A 129 12.40 -22.18 -14.90
N TRP A 130 13.05 -21.54 -13.92
CA TRP A 130 13.22 -22.11 -12.58
C TRP A 130 11.87 -22.25 -11.86
N GLY A 131 11.00 -21.23 -11.92
CA GLY A 131 9.63 -21.32 -11.41
C GLY A 131 8.82 -22.45 -12.07
N SER A 132 9.06 -22.72 -13.36
CA SER A 132 8.45 -23.85 -14.07
C SER A 132 8.99 -25.20 -13.57
N PHE A 133 10.29 -25.30 -13.25
CA PHE A 133 10.84 -26.46 -12.55
C PHE A 133 10.19 -26.66 -11.18
N LEU A 134 9.95 -25.59 -10.41
CA LEU A 134 9.26 -25.64 -9.11
C LEU A 134 7.76 -26.04 -9.21
N ASN A 135 7.21 -26.14 -10.42
CA ASN A 135 5.90 -26.72 -10.73
C ASN A 135 5.95 -28.21 -11.12
N THR A 136 7.11 -28.86 -11.01
CA THR A 136 7.26 -30.30 -11.31
C THR A 136 7.30 -31.13 -10.04
N THR A 137 7.00 -32.43 -10.15
CA THR A 137 7.08 -33.36 -9.01
C THR A 137 8.51 -33.56 -8.51
N ASP A 138 9.51 -33.31 -9.35
CA ASP A 138 10.92 -33.42 -9.00
C ASP A 138 11.36 -32.33 -8.02
N SER A 139 10.56 -31.26 -7.89
CA SER A 139 10.85 -30.12 -7.01
C SER A 139 10.39 -30.30 -5.57
N PHE A 140 9.77 -31.43 -5.21
CA PHE A 140 9.23 -31.59 -3.86
C PHE A 140 9.32 -33.01 -3.35
N SER A 141 9.54 -33.12 -2.04
CA SER A 141 9.53 -34.40 -1.33
C SER A 141 9.14 -34.18 0.13
N GLN A 142 8.83 -35.27 0.84
CA GLN A 142 8.60 -35.23 2.28
C GLN A 142 9.82 -34.68 3.03
N GLU A 143 11.04 -35.01 2.59
CA GLU A 143 12.28 -34.48 3.18
C GLU A 143 12.35 -32.97 3.08
N ILE A 144 11.97 -32.39 1.93
CA ILE A 144 11.92 -30.93 1.74
C ILE A 144 10.93 -30.31 2.73
N MET A 145 9.71 -30.84 2.82
CA MET A 145 8.70 -30.36 3.77
C MET A 145 9.20 -30.42 5.23
N GLU A 146 9.78 -31.56 5.64
CA GLU A 146 10.30 -31.78 6.99
C GLU A 146 11.45 -30.82 7.32
N SER A 147 12.25 -30.46 6.32
CA SER A 147 13.34 -29.49 6.44
C SER A 147 12.82 -28.11 6.89
N PHE A 148 11.73 -27.61 6.28
CA PHE A 148 11.09 -26.36 6.71
C PHE A 148 10.45 -26.50 8.10
N ILE A 149 9.72 -27.59 8.36
CA ILE A 149 9.09 -27.82 9.67
C ILE A 149 10.12 -27.82 10.81
N LYS A 150 11.29 -28.42 10.57
CA LYS A 150 12.30 -28.65 11.60
C LYS A 150 13.24 -27.46 11.80
N TYR A 151 13.69 -26.85 10.70
CA TYR A 151 14.77 -25.86 10.73
C TYR A 151 14.30 -24.42 10.52
N SER A 152 13.04 -24.21 10.10
CA SER A 152 12.46 -22.87 10.03
C SER A 152 10.98 -22.90 10.45
N PRO A 153 10.70 -23.11 11.76
CA PRO A 153 9.34 -23.22 12.27
C PRO A 153 8.50 -21.96 12.05
N GLU A 154 9.12 -20.82 11.72
CA GLU A 154 8.48 -19.55 11.37
C GLU A 154 7.59 -19.67 10.12
N TYR A 155 7.88 -20.63 9.23
CA TYR A 155 7.00 -20.95 8.10
C TYR A 155 5.64 -21.48 8.54
N ALA A 156 5.49 -21.88 9.81
CA ALA A 156 4.24 -22.37 10.39
C ALA A 156 3.56 -23.44 9.50
N VAL A 157 4.33 -24.33 8.86
CA VAL A 157 3.82 -25.30 7.87
C VAL A 157 2.65 -26.12 8.42
N LYS A 158 2.65 -26.39 9.73
CA LYS A 158 1.60 -27.13 10.44
C LYS A 158 0.22 -26.45 10.37
N ASP A 159 0.16 -25.14 10.18
CA ASP A 159 -1.09 -24.39 10.00
C ASP A 159 -1.80 -24.78 8.69
N SER A 160 -1.09 -25.47 7.77
CA SER A 160 -1.61 -26.00 6.51
C SER A 160 -1.65 -27.54 6.50
N MET A 161 -1.74 -28.16 7.67
CA MET A 161 -1.75 -29.62 7.80
C MET A 161 -2.93 -30.11 8.65
N ILE A 162 -3.53 -31.24 8.26
CA ILE A 162 -4.56 -31.97 9.01
C ILE A 162 -4.03 -33.39 9.24
N ASP A 163 -3.97 -33.82 10.50
CA ASP A 163 -3.43 -35.13 10.89
C ASP A 163 -2.04 -35.44 10.30
N GLY A 164 -1.18 -34.42 10.25
CA GLY A 164 0.18 -34.54 9.73
C GLY A 164 0.27 -34.60 8.19
N ARG A 165 -0.82 -34.31 7.47
CA ARG A 165 -0.85 -34.30 6.00
C ARG A 165 -1.23 -32.92 5.45
N PRO A 166 -0.65 -32.49 4.31
CA PRO A 166 -1.03 -31.23 3.66
C PRO A 166 -2.55 -31.12 3.40
N ASN A 167 -3.12 -29.96 3.69
CA ASN A 167 -4.56 -29.70 3.60
C ASN A 167 -5.05 -29.42 2.16
N ALA A 168 -4.77 -28.25 1.61
CA ALA A 168 -5.25 -27.71 0.34
C ALA A 168 -4.09 -26.97 -0.39
N PRO A 169 -3.82 -27.33 -1.66
CA PRO A 169 -4.31 -28.55 -2.32
C PRO A 169 -3.86 -29.80 -1.53
N SER A 170 -4.72 -30.82 -1.45
CA SER A 170 -4.47 -32.02 -0.65
C SER A 170 -3.26 -32.79 -1.18
N GLY A 171 -2.23 -32.92 -0.36
CA GLY A 171 -0.97 -33.59 -0.73
C GLY A 171 -0.15 -32.81 -1.76
N TRP A 172 0.58 -31.79 -1.32
CA TRP A 172 1.50 -31.04 -2.19
C TRP A 172 2.47 -31.98 -2.92
N LEU A 173 2.50 -31.86 -4.25
CA LEU A 173 3.36 -32.63 -5.14
C LEU A 173 4.52 -31.81 -5.69
N THR A 174 4.44 -30.47 -5.61
CA THR A 174 5.43 -29.56 -6.16
C THR A 174 5.81 -28.52 -5.11
N PHE A 175 6.98 -27.91 -5.27
CA PHE A 175 7.46 -26.92 -4.33
C PHE A 175 6.54 -25.70 -4.28
N ASN A 176 6.04 -25.29 -5.45
CA ASN A 176 5.09 -24.19 -5.57
C ASN A 176 3.74 -24.48 -4.90
N GLN A 177 3.27 -25.73 -4.89
CA GLN A 177 2.07 -26.11 -4.12
C GLN A 177 2.32 -26.01 -2.61
N PHE A 178 3.49 -26.41 -2.12
CA PHE A 178 3.90 -26.24 -0.73
C PHE A 178 4.03 -24.76 -0.34
N PHE A 179 4.65 -23.96 -1.20
CA PHE A 179 4.84 -22.56 -0.88
C PHE A 179 3.52 -21.77 -0.92
N GLY A 180 2.75 -21.93 -2.00
CA GLY A 180 1.42 -21.34 -2.18
C GLY A 180 0.29 -22.10 -1.45
N ARG A 181 0.62 -22.83 -0.38
CA ARG A 181 -0.32 -23.61 0.45
C ARG A 181 -1.44 -22.74 1.04
N GLU A 182 -2.58 -23.35 1.34
CA GLU A 182 -3.67 -22.71 2.08
C GLU A 182 -3.55 -22.97 3.58
N LEU A 183 -4.00 -22.02 4.41
CA LEU A 183 -4.14 -22.27 5.84
C LEU A 183 -5.37 -23.13 6.13
N ASN A 184 -5.34 -23.84 7.25
CA ASN A 184 -6.53 -24.49 7.78
C ASN A 184 -7.62 -23.44 8.09
N PRO A 185 -8.91 -23.75 7.83
CA PRO A 185 -10.00 -22.83 8.12
C PRO A 185 -10.02 -22.36 9.58
N GLY A 186 -10.33 -21.08 9.79
CA GLY A 186 -10.52 -20.49 11.12
C GLY A 186 -9.24 -19.99 11.81
N LEU A 187 -8.04 -20.22 11.25
CA LEU A 187 -6.79 -19.74 11.83
C LEU A 187 -6.58 -18.21 11.73
N ARG A 188 -7.39 -17.52 10.93
CA ARG A 188 -7.26 -16.09 10.63
C ARG A 188 -8.63 -15.39 10.72
N PRO A 189 -9.12 -15.11 11.94
CA PRO A 189 -10.37 -14.37 12.12
C PRO A 189 -10.25 -12.95 11.54
N ILE A 190 -11.23 -12.56 10.72
CA ILE A 190 -11.28 -11.22 10.11
C ILE A 190 -11.79 -10.21 11.14
N ALA A 191 -11.04 -9.13 11.37
CA ALA A 191 -11.43 -8.06 12.25
C ALA A 191 -12.56 -7.23 11.63
N ASN A 192 -13.66 -7.05 12.38
CA ASN A 192 -14.82 -6.25 11.99
C ASN A 192 -15.28 -6.53 10.54
N PRO A 193 -15.67 -7.79 10.21
CA PRO A 193 -15.90 -8.21 8.83
C PRO A 193 -17.04 -7.45 8.14
N ALA A 194 -17.95 -6.84 8.92
CA ALA A 194 -19.11 -6.09 8.45
C ALA A 194 -18.92 -4.56 8.49
N ASP A 195 -17.69 -4.04 8.63
CA ASP A 195 -17.44 -2.60 8.70
C ASP A 195 -16.17 -2.18 7.94
N ASN A 196 -16.32 -1.63 6.73
CA ASN A 196 -15.22 -1.17 5.88
C ASN A 196 -14.42 0.00 6.45
N ARG A 197 -14.93 0.71 7.48
CA ARG A 197 -14.14 1.74 8.19
C ARG A 197 -12.99 1.11 8.97
N ILE A 198 -13.02 -0.19 9.22
CA ILE A 198 -11.92 -0.94 9.79
C ILE A 198 -11.23 -1.74 8.69
N VAL A 199 -10.09 -1.26 8.21
CA VAL A 199 -9.34 -1.90 7.13
C VAL A 199 -8.45 -2.99 7.71
N THR A 200 -8.43 -4.17 7.07
CA THR A 200 -7.66 -5.32 7.53
C THR A 200 -6.40 -5.56 6.72
N SER A 201 -5.43 -6.25 7.32
CA SER A 201 -4.18 -6.61 6.68
C SER A 201 -4.48 -7.54 5.50
N PRO A 202 -4.02 -7.20 4.28
CA PRO A 202 -4.27 -8.04 3.11
C PRO A 202 -3.36 -9.28 3.07
N ALA A 203 -2.33 -9.36 3.91
CA ALA A 203 -1.44 -10.51 3.98
C ALA A 203 -0.84 -10.67 5.39
N ASP A 204 -0.11 -11.77 5.60
CA ASP A 204 0.73 -11.95 6.77
C ASP A 204 2.04 -11.16 6.59
N CYS A 205 2.13 -9.96 7.19
CA CYS A 205 3.14 -8.96 6.84
C CYS A 205 3.58 -8.07 8.02
N THR A 206 4.57 -7.21 7.78
CA THR A 206 5.04 -6.18 8.73
C THR A 206 5.00 -4.81 8.08
N PHE A 207 4.53 -3.79 8.81
CA PHE A 207 4.52 -2.41 8.31
C PHE A 207 5.94 -1.92 7.98
N ARG A 208 6.07 -1.20 6.86
CA ARG A 208 7.30 -0.54 6.44
C ARG A 208 7.14 0.97 6.45
N LYS A 209 6.17 1.47 5.71
CA LYS A 209 6.10 2.90 5.43
C LYS A 209 4.71 3.38 5.07
N ARG A 210 4.45 4.65 5.36
CA ARG A 210 3.29 5.41 4.94
C ARG A 210 3.75 6.69 4.25
N TYR A 211 3.06 7.05 3.16
CA TYR A 211 3.18 8.34 2.51
C TYR A 211 1.78 8.92 2.24
N ASP A 212 1.67 10.24 2.32
CA ASP A 212 0.56 10.96 1.70
C ASP A 212 0.91 11.15 0.22
N ILE A 213 -0.04 10.90 -0.67
CA ILE A 213 0.14 11.02 -2.12
C ILE A 213 -0.19 12.47 -2.51
N GLY A 214 0.66 13.09 -3.31
CA GLY A 214 0.49 14.44 -3.82
C GLY A 214 -0.61 14.56 -4.89
N PRO A 215 -0.96 15.81 -5.26
CA PRO A 215 -1.97 16.09 -6.28
C PRO A 215 -1.56 15.65 -7.70
N ASP A 216 -0.26 15.48 -7.94
CA ASP A 216 0.32 14.96 -9.18
C ASP A 216 0.52 13.43 -9.14
N SER A 217 -0.17 12.74 -8.20
CA SER A 217 -0.04 11.30 -7.96
C SER A 217 1.38 10.87 -7.57
N THR A 218 2.15 11.75 -6.93
CA THR A 218 3.51 11.43 -6.48
C THR A 218 3.65 11.23 -4.98
N ILE A 219 4.58 10.39 -4.54
CA ILE A 219 5.04 10.31 -3.14
C ILE A 219 6.44 10.91 -3.01
N PRO A 220 6.91 11.32 -1.81
CA PRO A 220 8.26 11.83 -1.61
C PRO A 220 9.30 10.90 -2.24
N GLU A 221 10.19 11.49 -3.06
CA GLU A 221 11.06 10.76 -3.99
C GLU A 221 11.81 9.60 -3.33
N ILE A 222 11.50 8.38 -3.80
CA ILE A 222 12.18 7.14 -3.44
C ILE A 222 13.23 6.88 -4.54
N THR A 223 14.49 6.72 -4.16
CA THR A 223 15.59 6.52 -5.12
C THR A 223 16.00 5.05 -5.18
N VAL A 224 15.58 4.35 -6.24
CA VAL A 224 16.07 3.00 -6.56
C VAL A 224 17.53 3.04 -6.95
N LYS A 225 18.35 2.21 -6.28
CA LYS A 225 19.74 1.92 -6.66
C LYS A 225 20.62 3.17 -6.87
N LYS A 226 20.28 4.31 -6.27
CA LYS A 226 20.91 5.63 -6.55
C LYS A 226 20.86 6.05 -8.04
N THR A 227 19.95 5.49 -8.84
CA THR A 227 19.92 5.64 -10.32
C THR A 227 18.53 5.92 -10.90
N HIS A 228 17.44 5.45 -10.28
CA HIS A 228 16.08 5.63 -10.80
C HIS A 228 15.18 6.23 -9.72
N LYS A 229 14.43 7.27 -10.07
CA LYS A 229 13.54 8.00 -9.16
C LYS A 229 12.13 7.49 -9.41
N PHE A 230 11.56 6.80 -8.43
CA PHE A 230 10.17 6.35 -8.50
C PHE A 230 9.36 7.12 -7.47
N ALA A 231 8.31 7.78 -7.96
CA ALA A 231 7.40 8.56 -7.14
C ALA A 231 5.97 8.43 -7.63
N SER A 232 5.72 8.01 -8.87
CA SER A 232 4.41 8.01 -9.52
C SER A 232 3.57 6.80 -9.12
N ILE A 233 2.45 7.06 -8.44
CA ILE A 233 1.40 6.07 -8.21
C ILE A 233 0.78 5.61 -9.54
N GLU A 234 0.81 6.46 -10.57
CA GLU A 234 0.34 6.05 -11.89
C GLU A 234 1.22 4.96 -12.53
N ASP A 235 2.53 5.02 -12.32
CA ASP A 235 3.46 4.00 -12.80
C ASP A 235 3.28 2.71 -12.01
N LEU A 236 3.07 2.81 -10.69
CA LEU A 236 2.73 1.66 -9.86
C LEU A 236 1.45 0.96 -10.35
N LEU A 237 0.46 1.74 -10.77
CA LEU A 237 -0.82 1.26 -11.29
C LEU A 237 -0.87 1.19 -12.82
N GLU A 238 0.26 0.99 -13.48
CA GLU A 238 0.33 0.88 -14.94
C GLU A 238 -0.69 -0.12 -15.49
N GLY A 239 -1.46 0.32 -16.50
CA GLY A 239 -2.54 -0.46 -17.11
C GLY A 239 -3.91 -0.29 -16.44
N SER A 240 -3.99 0.28 -15.23
CA SER A 240 -5.25 0.56 -14.55
C SER A 240 -5.93 1.82 -15.10
N GLN A 241 -7.24 1.77 -15.31
CA GLN A 241 -8.03 2.98 -15.60
C GLN A 241 -8.20 3.89 -14.37
N TYR A 242 -7.94 3.35 -13.17
CA TYR A 242 -8.09 4.05 -11.88
C TYR A 242 -6.77 4.65 -11.36
N LYS A 243 -5.70 4.59 -12.15
CA LYS A 243 -4.36 5.01 -11.71
C LYS A 243 -4.27 6.43 -11.14
N SER A 244 -5.07 7.36 -11.65
CA SER A 244 -5.13 8.75 -11.18
C SER A 244 -6.12 8.97 -10.02
N ALA A 245 -6.93 7.98 -9.67
CA ALA A 245 -7.94 8.09 -8.61
C ALA A 245 -7.34 8.16 -7.20
N PHE A 246 -6.04 7.89 -7.08
CA PHE A 246 -5.30 7.87 -5.81
C PHE A 246 -4.47 9.15 -5.59
N ALA A 247 -4.54 10.14 -6.49
CA ALA A 247 -4.02 11.48 -6.23
C ALA A 247 -4.62 12.04 -4.93
N ASN A 248 -3.84 12.79 -4.14
CA ASN A 248 -4.21 13.27 -2.79
C ASN A 248 -4.60 12.16 -1.79
N GLY A 249 -4.32 10.89 -2.12
CA GLY A 249 -4.65 9.72 -1.32
C GLY A 249 -3.60 9.37 -0.27
N THR A 250 -3.62 8.12 0.16
CA THR A 250 -2.62 7.58 1.10
C THR A 250 -2.04 6.28 0.58
N PHE A 251 -0.72 6.14 0.69
CA PHE A 251 0.05 4.94 0.39
C PHE A 251 0.49 4.28 1.70
N ALA A 252 0.28 2.97 1.82
CA ALA A 252 0.76 2.14 2.92
C ALA A 252 1.51 0.92 2.38
N HIS A 253 2.74 0.70 2.83
CA HIS A 253 3.57 -0.44 2.41
C HIS A 253 3.87 -1.37 3.56
N TYR A 254 3.76 -2.66 3.27
CA TYR A 254 4.03 -3.78 4.16
C TYR A 254 4.90 -4.83 3.46
N PHE A 255 5.75 -5.49 4.24
CA PHE A 255 6.67 -6.52 3.79
C PHE A 255 6.25 -7.92 4.28
N LEU A 256 6.38 -8.91 3.42
CA LEU A 256 6.23 -10.33 3.72
C LEU A 256 7.61 -10.99 3.64
N GLY A 257 8.07 -11.54 4.76
CA GLY A 257 9.30 -12.34 4.78
C GLY A 257 9.08 -13.69 4.10
N PRO A 258 10.16 -14.39 3.68
CA PRO A 258 10.05 -15.71 3.04
C PRO A 258 9.23 -16.75 3.82
N TYR A 259 9.19 -16.63 5.15
CA TYR A 259 8.42 -17.49 6.04
C TYR A 259 6.93 -17.14 6.15
N SER A 260 6.49 -15.97 5.67
CA SER A 260 5.09 -15.55 5.74
C SER A 260 4.13 -16.51 5.01
N TYR A 261 2.85 -16.35 5.27
CA TYR A 261 1.81 -16.88 4.39
C TYR A 261 1.65 -15.95 3.16
N HIS A 262 1.78 -16.51 1.97
CA HIS A 262 1.94 -15.75 0.72
C HIS A 262 0.68 -15.70 -0.16
N ARG A 263 -0.50 -15.83 0.44
CA ARG A 263 -1.78 -15.56 -0.26
C ARG A 263 -2.36 -14.25 0.25
N PHE A 264 -3.01 -13.50 -0.63
CA PHE A 264 -3.54 -12.16 -0.33
C PHE A 264 -5.05 -12.17 -0.25
N HIS A 265 -5.54 -11.35 0.67
CA HIS A 265 -6.94 -11.26 1.05
C HIS A 265 -7.41 -9.81 0.97
N THR A 266 -8.68 -9.62 0.63
CA THR A 266 -9.26 -8.30 0.48
C THR A 266 -9.30 -7.56 1.83
N PRO A 267 -8.76 -6.33 1.92
CA PRO A 267 -8.71 -5.59 3.18
C PRO A 267 -10.06 -4.95 3.55
N VAL A 268 -10.96 -4.84 2.56
CA VAL A 268 -12.32 -4.30 2.63
C VAL A 268 -13.27 -5.14 1.78
N ALA A 269 -14.57 -5.05 2.03
CA ALA A 269 -15.62 -5.62 1.19
C ALA A 269 -16.05 -4.63 0.10
N GLY A 270 -16.28 -5.10 -1.12
CA GLY A 270 -16.66 -4.22 -2.24
C GLY A 270 -16.67 -4.93 -3.58
N VAL A 271 -16.95 -4.20 -4.64
CA VAL A 271 -16.96 -4.70 -6.02
C VAL A 271 -15.54 -4.64 -6.60
N VAL A 272 -15.06 -5.74 -7.16
CA VAL A 272 -13.78 -5.79 -7.88
C VAL A 272 -13.93 -5.06 -9.21
N ARG A 273 -13.27 -3.92 -9.36
CA ARG A 273 -13.27 -3.13 -10.60
C ARG A 273 -12.20 -3.59 -11.58
N GLU A 274 -11.03 -3.94 -11.08
CA GLU A 274 -9.92 -4.49 -11.86
C GLU A 274 -9.17 -5.52 -11.02
N CYS A 275 -8.60 -6.54 -11.68
CA CYS A 275 -7.74 -7.55 -11.07
C CYS A 275 -6.83 -8.14 -12.15
N PHE A 276 -5.55 -7.78 -12.18
CA PHE A 276 -4.62 -8.24 -13.21
C PHE A 276 -3.16 -8.19 -12.75
N SER A 277 -2.29 -8.95 -13.41
CA SER A 277 -0.84 -8.95 -13.18
C SER A 277 -0.12 -8.05 -14.19
N VAL A 278 0.91 -7.35 -13.72
CA VAL A 278 1.85 -6.57 -14.52
C VAL A 278 3.17 -7.31 -14.60
N THR A 279 3.70 -7.51 -15.80
CA THR A 279 5.06 -8.04 -15.98
C THR A 279 6.05 -6.97 -15.60
N GLY A 280 7.01 -7.30 -14.74
CA GLY A 280 8.08 -6.41 -14.33
C GLY A 280 9.40 -7.14 -14.19
N LEU A 281 10.34 -6.46 -13.55
CA LEU A 281 11.73 -6.86 -13.39
C LEU A 281 11.90 -7.84 -12.21
N VAL A 282 13.00 -8.57 -12.19
CA VAL A 282 13.32 -9.60 -11.18
C VAL A 282 14.61 -9.27 -10.43
N TYR A 283 14.71 -8.04 -9.92
CA TYR A 283 15.91 -7.56 -9.24
C TYR A 283 15.89 -7.76 -7.74
N LEU A 284 17.08 -7.91 -7.16
CA LEU A 284 17.32 -7.76 -5.74
C LEU A 284 18.56 -6.88 -5.54
N ASP A 285 18.53 -6.04 -4.52
CA ASP A 285 19.73 -5.39 -4.01
C ASP A 285 20.15 -6.10 -2.73
N VAL A 286 21.45 -6.36 -2.64
CA VAL A 286 22.04 -7.15 -1.57
C VAL A 286 23.24 -6.39 -1.05
N ASN A 287 23.27 -6.20 0.26
CA ASN A 287 24.38 -5.66 1.01
C ASN A 287 24.91 -6.73 1.97
N ILE A 288 26.06 -6.44 2.57
CA ILE A 288 26.58 -7.21 3.70
C ILE A 288 26.57 -6.30 4.92
N THR A 289 25.79 -6.68 5.93
CA THR A 289 25.66 -5.95 7.18
C THR A 289 25.92 -6.93 8.33
N GLY A 290 26.89 -6.59 9.20
CA GLY A 290 27.18 -7.40 10.39
C GLY A 290 27.58 -8.85 10.11
N GLY A 291 28.27 -9.10 8.99
CA GLY A 291 28.70 -10.46 8.63
C GLY A 291 27.67 -11.29 7.86
N GLN A 292 26.50 -10.72 7.54
CA GLN A 292 25.38 -11.43 6.93
C GLN A 292 24.90 -10.73 5.67
N PHE A 293 24.27 -11.47 4.77
CA PHE A 293 23.54 -10.85 3.67
C PHE A 293 22.33 -10.07 4.20
N ASP A 294 22.12 -8.91 3.60
CA ASP A 294 21.03 -8.01 3.91
C ASP A 294 20.42 -7.53 2.60
N ALA A 295 19.16 -7.86 2.34
CA ALA A 295 18.39 -7.35 1.22
C ALA A 295 17.47 -6.25 1.76
N PRO A 296 17.96 -5.00 1.86
CA PRO A 296 17.22 -3.96 2.57
C PRO A 296 15.96 -3.55 1.82
N ASP A 297 14.82 -3.98 2.34
CA ASP A 297 13.51 -3.45 1.99
C ASP A 297 13.19 -2.24 2.92
N SER A 298 13.73 -1.08 2.53
CA SER A 298 13.55 0.17 3.27
C SER A 298 12.45 1.06 2.68
N SER A 299 11.81 0.63 1.59
CA SER A 299 10.91 1.47 0.76
C SER A 299 11.54 2.81 0.32
N GLN A 300 12.87 2.92 0.38
CA GLN A 300 13.65 4.08 -0.09
C GLN A 300 14.35 3.79 -1.41
N GLY A 301 14.43 2.50 -1.76
CA GLY A 301 15.05 1.97 -2.95
C GLY A 301 14.07 1.58 -4.06
N GLY A 302 12.77 1.92 -3.96
CA GLY A 302 11.71 1.93 -5.00
C GLY A 302 11.53 0.67 -5.85
N TYR A 303 12.04 -0.46 -5.37
CA TYR A 303 12.01 -1.75 -6.06
C TYR A 303 10.58 -2.15 -6.43
N GLU A 304 9.62 -1.70 -5.62
CA GLU A 304 8.19 -2.00 -5.72
C GLU A 304 7.58 -1.54 -7.05
N PHE A 305 8.13 -0.49 -7.67
CA PHE A 305 7.59 0.13 -8.88
C PHE A 305 8.08 -0.53 -10.18
N ALA A 306 9.19 -1.25 -10.13
CA ALA A 306 9.80 -1.87 -11.29
C ALA A 306 9.54 -3.38 -11.35
N GLN A 307 9.22 -4.01 -10.22
CA GLN A 307 9.04 -5.44 -10.12
C GLN A 307 7.69 -5.93 -10.68
N ALA A 308 7.63 -7.22 -10.96
CA ALA A 308 6.37 -7.88 -11.29
C ALA A 308 5.39 -7.71 -10.13
N ARG A 309 4.15 -7.34 -10.44
CA ARG A 309 3.15 -6.98 -9.43
C ARG A 309 1.75 -7.35 -9.88
N GLY A 310 0.83 -7.44 -8.93
CA GLY A 310 -0.59 -7.55 -9.17
C GLY A 310 -1.26 -6.23 -8.84
N ILE A 311 -2.40 -5.97 -9.46
CA ILE A 311 -3.24 -4.81 -9.15
C ILE A 311 -4.66 -5.33 -8.97
N ILE A 312 -5.25 -5.06 -7.81
CA ILE A 312 -6.70 -5.17 -7.60
C ILE A 312 -7.25 -3.82 -7.17
N ILE A 313 -8.35 -3.39 -7.79
CA ILE A 313 -9.10 -2.18 -7.41
C ILE A 313 -10.44 -2.63 -6.85
N ILE A 314 -10.73 -2.26 -5.60
CA ILE A 314 -11.97 -2.57 -4.90
C ILE A 314 -12.73 -1.27 -4.69
N ASP A 315 -14.00 -1.27 -5.12
CA ASP A 315 -14.92 -0.14 -4.97
C ASP A 315 -15.95 -0.46 -3.90
N THR A 316 -15.99 0.37 -2.85
CA THR A 316 -16.90 0.19 -1.73
C THR A 316 -18.19 1.01 -1.82
N THR A 317 -18.42 1.79 -2.88
CA THR A 317 -19.58 2.70 -2.98
C THR A 317 -20.92 1.99 -2.76
N ASP A 318 -21.06 0.78 -3.32
CA ASP A 318 -22.28 -0.03 -3.17
C ASP A 318 -22.15 -1.12 -2.09
N SER A 319 -21.14 -1.03 -1.22
CA SER A 319 -20.92 -2.02 -0.16
C SER A 319 -21.95 -1.88 0.96
N PRO A 320 -22.63 -2.97 1.38
CA PRO A 320 -23.53 -2.94 2.53
C PRO A 320 -22.78 -2.77 3.87
N PHE A 321 -21.45 -2.78 3.84
CA PHE A 321 -20.58 -2.72 5.02
C PHE A 321 -19.91 -1.35 5.17
N GLY A 322 -20.42 -0.33 4.47
CA GLY A 322 -19.93 1.05 4.51
C GLY A 322 -19.06 1.42 3.32
N ASP A 323 -19.14 2.68 2.93
CA ASP A 323 -18.38 3.25 1.82
C ASP A 323 -17.17 4.05 2.32
N ILE A 324 -15.98 3.64 1.90
CA ILE A 324 -14.72 4.38 2.03
C ILE A 324 -14.09 4.67 0.67
N GLY A 325 -14.83 4.53 -0.43
CA GLY A 325 -14.35 4.77 -1.78
C GLY A 325 -13.54 3.64 -2.41
N LEU A 326 -12.61 4.01 -3.29
CA LEU A 326 -11.68 3.10 -3.96
C LEU A 326 -10.49 2.75 -3.07
N VAL A 327 -10.21 1.45 -2.98
CA VAL A 327 -9.00 0.88 -2.36
C VAL A 327 -8.27 0.03 -3.39
N ALA A 328 -6.99 0.31 -3.62
CA ALA A 328 -6.14 -0.59 -4.39
C ALA A 328 -5.29 -1.45 -3.47
N VAL A 329 -5.07 -2.71 -3.86
CA VAL A 329 -4.05 -3.55 -3.26
C VAL A 329 -3.09 -3.99 -4.35
N VAL A 330 -1.79 -3.80 -4.09
CA VAL A 330 -0.73 -4.06 -5.06
C VAL A 330 0.26 -5.06 -4.41
N PRO A 331 0.06 -6.38 -4.57
CA PRO A 331 1.07 -7.37 -4.23
C PRO A 331 2.25 -7.27 -5.21
N VAL A 332 3.47 -7.16 -4.72
CA VAL A 332 4.69 -7.05 -5.53
C VAL A 332 5.61 -8.24 -5.26
N GLY A 333 5.95 -8.97 -6.32
CA GLY A 333 6.84 -10.14 -6.22
C GLY A 333 8.30 -9.72 -6.32
N MET A 334 9.17 -10.32 -5.51
CA MET A 334 10.58 -9.94 -5.42
C MET A 334 11.49 -10.90 -6.20
N CYS A 335 12.52 -10.39 -6.89
CA CYS A 335 13.64 -11.22 -7.35
C CYS A 335 13.25 -12.48 -8.19
N GLN A 336 13.83 -13.69 -8.01
CA GLN A 336 13.37 -14.90 -8.74
C GLN A 336 11.98 -15.38 -8.31
N VAL A 337 11.34 -14.62 -7.41
CA VAL A 337 10.02 -14.82 -6.81
C VAL A 337 9.03 -13.79 -7.36
N SER A 338 8.82 -13.80 -8.66
CA SER A 338 8.00 -12.78 -9.32
C SER A 338 6.63 -13.28 -9.77
N SER A 339 6.25 -14.49 -9.37
CA SER A 339 4.96 -15.09 -9.73
C SER A 339 3.84 -14.46 -8.91
N VAL A 340 3.09 -13.52 -9.50
CA VAL A 340 1.90 -12.92 -8.89
C VAL A 340 0.64 -13.47 -9.55
N ASN A 341 -0.03 -14.41 -8.90
CA ASN A 341 -1.25 -15.03 -9.43
C ASN A 341 -2.47 -14.26 -8.93
N MET A 342 -3.23 -13.67 -9.86
CA MET A 342 -4.43 -12.90 -9.56
C MET A 342 -5.67 -13.73 -9.89
N THR A 343 -6.55 -13.98 -8.91
CA THR A 343 -7.64 -14.95 -9.02
C THR A 343 -9.04 -14.33 -8.91
N ALA A 344 -9.16 -13.10 -8.40
CA ALA A 344 -10.46 -12.44 -8.27
C ALA A 344 -11.11 -12.12 -9.63
N THR A 345 -12.44 -12.27 -9.69
CA THR A 345 -13.23 -12.01 -10.90
C THR A 345 -13.74 -10.57 -10.92
N VAL A 346 -13.43 -9.83 -11.97
CA VAL A 346 -13.93 -8.46 -12.18
C VAL A 346 -15.46 -8.44 -12.24
N GLY A 347 -16.06 -7.44 -11.57
CA GLY A 347 -17.51 -7.24 -11.47
C GLY A 347 -18.19 -8.04 -10.36
N LYS A 348 -17.45 -8.85 -9.59
CA LYS A 348 -17.97 -9.55 -8.41
C LYS A 348 -17.74 -8.75 -7.13
N SER A 349 -18.70 -8.84 -6.22
CA SER A 349 -18.52 -8.37 -4.84
C SER A 349 -17.73 -9.42 -4.05
N LEU A 350 -16.68 -8.98 -3.37
CA LEU A 350 -15.93 -9.77 -2.40
C LEU A 350 -16.23 -9.26 -1.00
N LEU A 351 -16.28 -10.19 -0.04
CA LEU A 351 -16.29 -9.88 1.39
C LEU A 351 -14.88 -9.54 1.84
N LYS A 352 -14.77 -8.85 2.97
CA LYS A 352 -13.49 -8.59 3.62
C LYS A 352 -12.86 -9.91 4.07
N GLY A 353 -11.61 -10.13 3.70
CA GLY A 353 -10.87 -11.36 3.97
C GLY A 353 -10.99 -12.43 2.90
N ASP A 354 -11.74 -12.20 1.81
CA ASP A 354 -11.77 -13.12 0.67
C ASP A 354 -10.41 -13.13 -0.03
N GLU A 355 -9.95 -14.30 -0.46
CA GLU A 355 -8.72 -14.42 -1.24
C GLU A 355 -8.89 -13.81 -2.63
N PHE A 356 -7.88 -13.06 -3.09
CA PHE A 356 -7.86 -12.51 -4.45
C PHE A 356 -6.61 -12.88 -5.26
N GLY A 357 -5.64 -13.55 -4.65
CA GLY A 357 -4.42 -13.97 -5.32
C GLY A 357 -3.37 -14.55 -4.37
N TYR A 358 -2.24 -14.95 -4.92
CA TYR A 358 -1.12 -15.51 -4.16
C TYR A 358 0.22 -15.44 -4.92
N PHE A 359 1.33 -15.45 -4.18
CA PHE A 359 2.65 -15.70 -4.73
C PHE A 359 2.93 -17.21 -4.81
N LEU A 360 3.68 -17.60 -5.84
CA LEU A 360 4.47 -18.84 -5.78
C LEU A 360 5.84 -18.53 -5.17
N PHE A 361 6.75 -19.51 -5.11
CA PHE A 361 7.88 -19.48 -4.19
C PHE A 361 8.63 -18.15 -4.02
N GLY A 362 8.54 -17.60 -2.79
CA GLY A 362 9.44 -16.68 -2.05
C GLY A 362 8.79 -15.38 -1.50
N GLY A 363 9.59 -14.40 -1.05
CA GLY A 363 9.17 -13.18 -0.32
C GLY A 363 8.70 -12.01 -1.18
N SER A 364 8.00 -11.05 -0.57
CA SER A 364 7.18 -10.11 -1.34
C SER A 364 6.73 -8.88 -0.56
N ASP A 365 6.34 -7.85 -1.28
CA ASP A 365 5.74 -6.64 -0.72
C ASP A 365 4.23 -6.61 -0.98
N ILE A 366 3.51 -5.88 -0.15
CA ILE A 366 2.10 -5.56 -0.41
C ILE A 366 1.82 -4.11 -0.06
N ILE A 367 1.26 -3.40 -1.03
CA ILE A 367 0.91 -1.98 -0.91
C ILE A 367 -0.61 -1.86 -0.87
N VAL A 368 -1.11 -0.98 0.01
CA VAL A 368 -2.51 -0.58 0.07
C VAL A 368 -2.60 0.91 -0.23
N LEU A 369 -3.40 1.27 -1.25
CA LEU A 369 -3.66 2.65 -1.63
C LEU A 369 -5.10 3.00 -1.29
N PHE A 370 -5.29 4.18 -0.71
CA PHE A 370 -6.59 4.76 -0.41
C PHE A 370 -6.77 6.01 -1.24
N GLN A 371 -7.94 6.17 -1.87
CA GLN A 371 -8.22 7.38 -2.62
C GLN A 371 -8.33 8.62 -1.72
N GLU A 372 -8.42 9.80 -2.36
CA GLU A 372 -8.65 11.07 -1.67
C GLU A 372 -9.85 11.02 -0.72
N GLY A 373 -9.77 11.74 0.41
CA GLY A 373 -10.87 11.90 1.36
C GLY A 373 -11.02 10.78 2.40
N VAL A 374 -10.39 9.62 2.22
CA VAL A 374 -10.46 8.47 3.14
C VAL A 374 -9.70 8.71 4.45
N LYS A 375 -8.55 9.40 4.37
CA LYS A 375 -7.68 9.80 5.49
C LYS A 375 -7.50 8.67 6.54
N PRO A 376 -7.00 7.49 6.14
CA PRO A 376 -6.88 6.35 7.05
C PRO A 376 -5.91 6.65 8.20
N GLN A 377 -6.26 6.22 9.42
CA GLN A 377 -5.33 6.13 10.55
C GLN A 377 -4.66 4.76 10.52
N ILE A 378 -3.52 4.69 9.82
CA ILE A 378 -2.73 3.46 9.67
C ILE A 378 -1.97 3.17 10.96
N ASP A 379 -2.05 1.94 11.44
CA ASP A 379 -1.19 1.41 12.49
C ASP A 379 0.23 1.20 11.94
N THR A 380 1.16 2.05 12.40
CA THR A 380 2.55 2.06 11.97
C THR A 380 3.47 1.22 12.85
N GLY A 381 2.92 0.39 13.75
CA GLY A 381 3.72 -0.48 14.59
C GLY A 381 4.50 -1.53 13.78
N SER A 382 5.69 -1.92 14.24
CA SER A 382 6.56 -2.88 13.54
C SER A 382 6.25 -4.34 13.85
N GLN A 383 5.17 -4.62 14.57
CA GLN A 383 4.75 -5.99 14.86
C GLN A 383 4.34 -6.75 13.60
N TYR A 384 4.60 -8.05 13.61
CA TYR A 384 4.07 -8.98 12.62
C TYR A 384 2.54 -9.01 12.71
N ARG A 385 1.88 -8.98 11.56
CA ARG A 385 0.42 -8.97 11.43
C ARG A 385 0.00 -10.14 10.58
N ASN A 386 -0.98 -10.87 11.06
CA ASN A 386 -1.67 -11.85 10.26
C ASN A 386 -2.69 -11.16 9.35
N TYR A 387 -2.98 -11.71 8.18
CA TYR A 387 -4.07 -11.22 7.33
C TYR A 387 -5.39 -11.23 8.13
N GLY A 388 -6.27 -10.29 7.80
CA GLY A 388 -7.53 -10.10 8.52
C GLY A 388 -7.42 -9.33 9.83
N THR A 389 -6.21 -9.07 10.37
CA THR A 389 -6.04 -8.17 11.53
C THR A 389 -6.19 -6.71 11.12
N GLN A 390 -6.63 -5.82 12.00
CA GLN A 390 -6.80 -4.40 11.67
C GLN A 390 -5.46 -3.71 11.38
N ILE A 391 -5.39 -2.98 10.26
CA ILE A 391 -4.22 -2.15 9.87
C ILE A 391 -4.53 -0.66 9.82
N ALA A 392 -5.80 -0.29 9.65
CA ALA A 392 -6.20 1.10 9.66
C ALA A 392 -7.66 1.28 10.11
N SER A 393 -7.97 2.46 10.64
CA SER A 393 -9.34 2.95 10.76
C SER A 393 -9.56 4.16 9.87
N CYS A 394 -10.60 4.16 9.06
CA CYS A 394 -10.96 5.22 8.13
C CYS A 394 -12.09 6.07 8.71
N CYS A 395 -11.93 7.39 8.60
CA CYS A 395 -13.01 8.34 8.80
C CYS A 395 -13.18 9.03 7.45
N LYS A 396 -14.21 8.67 6.68
CA LYS A 396 -14.56 9.48 5.51
C LYS A 396 -15.00 10.83 6.08
N SER A 397 -14.28 11.91 5.77
CA SER A 397 -14.74 13.24 6.14
C SER A 397 -15.97 13.53 5.29
N SER A 398 -17.14 13.45 5.90
CA SER A 398 -18.39 13.80 5.26
C SER A 398 -18.47 15.32 5.10
N GLU A 399 -18.52 15.80 3.86
CA GLU A 399 -18.74 17.20 3.54
C GLU A 399 -20.21 17.40 3.16
N GLY A 400 -20.96 18.13 4.00
CA GLY A 400 -22.32 18.56 3.70
C GLY A 400 -22.31 19.97 3.13
N LYS A 401 -22.88 20.15 1.93
CA LYS A 401 -22.97 21.46 1.26
C LYS A 401 -24.42 21.86 1.02
N VAL A 402 -24.73 23.10 1.38
CA VAL A 402 -26.02 23.75 1.09
C VAL A 402 -25.79 25.16 0.55
N SER A 403 -26.51 25.50 -0.51
CA SER A 403 -26.50 26.84 -1.10
C SER A 403 -27.93 27.36 -1.14
N PHE A 404 -28.13 28.61 -0.72
CA PHE A 404 -29.43 29.26 -0.80
C PHE A 404 -29.27 30.74 -1.14
N ASP A 405 -30.33 31.30 -1.70
CA ASP A 405 -30.37 32.70 -2.11
C ASP A 405 -30.79 33.58 -0.94
N LEU A 406 -30.02 34.64 -0.72
CA LEU A 406 -30.32 35.68 0.24
C LEU A 406 -30.69 36.96 -0.52
N GLU A 407 -31.97 37.33 -0.44
CA GLU A 407 -32.43 38.65 -0.87
C GLU A 407 -32.36 39.62 0.30
N ILE A 408 -31.52 40.65 0.15
CA ILE A 408 -31.44 41.76 1.10
C ILE A 408 -32.30 42.88 0.53
N GLY A 409 -33.48 43.11 1.12
CA GLY A 409 -34.43 44.13 0.66
C GLY A 409 -33.85 45.55 0.70
N THR A 410 -34.62 46.53 0.19
CA THR A 410 -34.23 47.96 0.18
C THR A 410 -33.89 48.44 1.59
N LEU A 411 -32.60 48.60 1.87
CA LEU A 411 -32.10 49.24 3.07
C LEU A 411 -31.71 50.67 2.70
N SER A 412 -31.96 51.61 3.60
CA SER A 412 -31.44 52.96 3.48
C SER A 412 -29.93 52.94 3.74
N SER A 413 -29.13 52.93 2.68
CA SER A 413 -27.69 53.28 2.55
C SER A 413 -26.72 52.81 3.65
N ASN A 414 -25.65 52.12 3.21
CA ASN A 414 -24.44 51.74 3.97
C ASN A 414 -24.71 50.89 5.21
N LYS A 415 -25.05 49.62 5.01
CA LYS A 415 -25.11 48.66 6.11
C LYS A 415 -24.17 47.49 5.92
N SER A 416 -23.65 46.99 7.03
CA SER A 416 -22.92 45.73 7.05
C SER A 416 -23.82 44.58 7.46
N LEU A 417 -23.72 43.46 6.75
CA LEU A 417 -24.30 42.18 7.08
C LEU A 417 -23.42 41.50 8.13
N PHE A 418 -23.98 41.28 9.31
CA PHE A 418 -23.36 40.45 10.33
C PHE A 418 -23.90 39.04 10.18
N ILE A 419 -23.05 38.06 9.90
CA ILE A 419 -23.47 36.66 9.84
C ILE A 419 -23.03 35.98 11.12
N HIS A 420 -24.01 35.54 11.91
CA HIS A 420 -23.79 34.66 13.04
C HIS A 420 -24.08 33.23 12.59
N ALA A 421 -23.07 32.37 12.63
CA ALA A 421 -23.20 30.98 12.26
C ALA A 421 -22.57 30.08 13.31
N GLY A 422 -23.28 29.00 13.64
CA GLY A 422 -22.78 27.92 14.47
C GLY A 422 -23.38 26.61 14.01
N SER A 423 -22.59 25.55 14.08
CA SER A 423 -23.04 24.19 13.81
C SER A 423 -23.07 23.39 15.11
N TYR A 424 -24.09 22.55 15.26
CA TYR A 424 -24.26 21.66 16.41
C TYR A 424 -24.40 20.24 15.90
N THR A 425 -23.65 19.33 16.51
CA THR A 425 -23.82 17.89 16.38
C THR A 425 -23.51 17.23 17.71
N THR A 426 -24.17 16.11 17.99
CA THR A 426 -23.93 15.31 19.20
C THR A 426 -22.76 14.33 19.03
N ARG A 427 -22.30 14.11 17.78
CA ARG A 427 -21.36 13.04 17.45
C ARG A 427 -20.05 13.50 16.87
N TYR A 428 -19.97 14.65 16.20
CA TYR A 428 -18.75 15.01 15.45
C TYR A 428 -18.09 16.32 15.92
N GLN A 429 -16.78 16.43 15.73
CA GLN A 429 -16.15 17.76 15.64
C GLN A 429 -16.38 18.31 14.24
N GLN A 430 -16.83 19.56 14.16
CA GLN A 430 -17.20 20.20 12.90
C GLN A 430 -16.31 21.40 12.60
N ARG A 431 -15.90 21.51 11.35
CA ARG A 431 -15.32 22.72 10.77
C ARG A 431 -16.10 23.05 9.51
N GLY A 432 -15.91 24.24 8.97
CA GLY A 432 -16.61 24.60 7.75
C GLY A 432 -16.31 26.00 7.28
N SER A 433 -17.04 26.40 6.26
CA SER A 433 -16.92 27.72 5.66
C SER A 433 -18.28 28.28 5.25
N ILE A 434 -18.37 29.60 5.25
CA ILE A 434 -19.49 30.35 4.68
C ILE A 434 -18.94 31.21 3.57
N THR A 435 -19.44 30.99 2.37
CA THR A 435 -19.08 31.76 1.19
C THR A 435 -20.26 32.63 0.80
N ILE A 436 -20.03 33.93 0.68
CA ILE A 436 -20.99 34.91 0.19
C ILE A 436 -20.53 35.41 -1.16
N LYS A 437 -21.43 35.38 -2.14
CA LYS A 437 -21.13 35.81 -3.51
C LYS A 437 -22.25 36.68 -4.06
N GLU A 438 -21.90 37.82 -4.65
CA GLU A 438 -22.87 38.65 -5.37
C GLU A 438 -23.32 37.94 -6.65
N LYS A 439 -24.63 37.74 -6.84
CA LYS A 439 -25.14 37.16 -8.08
C LYS A 439 -24.91 38.12 -9.24
N ASN A 440 -24.44 37.58 -10.36
CA ASN A 440 -24.18 38.29 -11.63
C ASN A 440 -23.02 39.31 -11.60
N SER A 441 -22.18 39.33 -10.55
CA SER A 441 -20.92 40.09 -10.50
C SER A 441 -19.73 39.13 -10.29
N PRO A 442 -18.88 38.89 -11.30
CA PRO A 442 -17.67 38.09 -11.11
C PRO A 442 -16.68 38.78 -10.16
N GLY A 443 -16.13 38.04 -9.18
CA GLY A 443 -15.02 38.52 -8.33
C GLY A 443 -15.40 39.11 -6.96
N THR A 444 -16.65 38.96 -6.51
CA THR A 444 -17.16 39.47 -5.21
C THR A 444 -17.36 38.35 -4.17
N GLU A 445 -16.55 37.30 -4.27
CA GLU A 445 -16.63 36.13 -3.37
C GLU A 445 -15.81 36.37 -2.10
N GLN A 446 -16.43 36.17 -0.95
CA GLN A 446 -15.74 36.15 0.34
C GLN A 446 -16.08 34.87 1.09
N THR A 447 -15.05 34.20 1.58
CA THR A 447 -15.17 32.93 2.32
C THR A 447 -14.68 33.11 3.74
N PHE A 448 -15.52 32.70 4.69
CA PHE A 448 -15.27 32.78 6.12
C PHE A 448 -15.17 31.37 6.69
N ASN A 449 -13.98 30.98 7.16
CA ASN A 449 -13.74 29.67 7.74
C ASN A 449 -14.01 29.69 9.25
N PHE A 450 -14.59 28.61 9.78
CA PHE A 450 -14.76 28.39 11.20
C PHE A 450 -14.22 27.01 11.63
N LYS A 451 -13.75 26.92 12.87
CA LYS A 451 -13.09 25.74 13.43
C LYS A 451 -13.62 25.42 14.84
N PRO A 452 -13.45 24.19 15.35
CA PRO A 452 -13.82 23.82 16.72
C PRO A 452 -13.04 24.64 17.76
N THR A 453 -13.69 25.13 18.83
CA THR A 453 -13.03 25.97 19.87
C THR A 453 -12.56 25.24 21.10
N SER A 454 -13.00 24.00 21.37
CA SER A 454 -12.51 23.23 22.52
C SER A 454 -12.85 21.73 22.43
N SER A 455 -12.29 20.95 23.35
CA SER A 455 -12.54 19.51 23.54
C SER A 455 -13.94 19.17 24.08
N VAL A 456 -14.90 20.11 24.06
CA VAL A 456 -16.27 19.92 24.53
C VAL A 456 -17.20 19.79 23.32
N VAL A 457 -17.99 18.73 23.32
CA VAL A 457 -18.98 18.40 22.29
C VAL A 457 -20.01 19.53 22.13
N GLY A 458 -20.25 19.93 20.88
CA GLY A 458 -21.44 20.71 20.53
C GLY A 458 -21.29 22.23 20.41
N TYR A 459 -20.08 22.80 20.32
CA TYR A 459 -19.90 24.22 20.00
C TYR A 459 -18.70 24.47 19.08
N THR A 460 -18.98 24.96 17.88
CA THR A 460 -17.98 25.48 16.93
C THR A 460 -17.96 27.02 16.99
N GLU A 461 -16.79 27.65 16.79
CA GLU A 461 -16.56 29.08 17.05
C GLU A 461 -17.60 30.03 16.45
N MET A 462 -17.91 31.09 17.20
CA MET A 462 -18.70 32.23 16.72
C MET A 462 -17.91 33.00 15.65
N LEU A 463 -18.33 32.92 14.40
CA LEU A 463 -17.92 33.90 13.40
C LEU A 463 -18.58 35.25 13.72
N ASN A 464 -17.78 36.21 14.21
CA ASN A 464 -18.16 37.62 14.30
C ASN A 464 -17.52 38.36 13.12
N GLN A 465 -18.01 38.11 11.91
CA GLN A 465 -17.51 38.77 10.70
C GLN A 465 -18.56 39.66 10.07
N THR A 466 -18.06 40.76 9.52
CA THR A 466 -18.84 41.88 8.99
C THR A 466 -18.63 41.92 7.48
N PHE A 467 -19.70 41.76 6.71
CA PHE A 467 -19.66 41.80 5.25
C PHE A 467 -20.39 43.04 4.74
N SER A 468 -19.75 43.86 3.90
CA SER A 468 -20.41 45.03 3.30
C SER A 468 -21.32 44.60 2.15
N VAL A 469 -22.59 44.98 2.22
CA VAL A 469 -23.59 44.65 1.20
C VAL A 469 -24.00 45.89 0.41
N LYS A 470 -24.36 45.68 -0.86
CA LYS A 470 -24.91 46.70 -1.76
C LYS A 470 -26.44 46.64 -1.71
N ASP A 471 -27.08 47.80 -1.78
CA ASP A 471 -28.53 47.89 -1.85
C ASP A 471 -29.07 47.21 -3.12
N ASN A 472 -30.25 46.57 -3.02
CA ASN A 472 -30.94 45.88 -4.12
C ASN A 472 -30.10 44.83 -4.88
N THR A 473 -29.23 44.12 -4.16
CA THR A 473 -28.32 43.13 -4.76
C THR A 473 -28.60 41.74 -4.18
N PHE A 474 -28.66 40.73 -5.06
CA PHE A 474 -28.86 39.34 -4.66
C PHE A 474 -27.53 38.69 -4.30
N TYR A 475 -27.51 37.96 -3.20
CA TYR A 475 -26.33 37.20 -2.76
C TYR A 475 -26.66 35.71 -2.73
N GLU A 476 -25.73 34.89 -3.23
CA GLU A 476 -25.70 33.46 -2.99
C GLU A 476 -24.87 33.21 -1.73
N VAL A 477 -25.47 32.54 -0.76
CA VAL A 477 -24.78 32.11 0.46
C VAL A 477 -24.63 30.60 0.41
N THR A 478 -23.38 30.15 0.44
CA THR A 478 -23.02 28.73 0.47
C THR A 478 -22.44 28.40 1.83
N VAL A 479 -23.00 27.40 2.49
CA VAL A 479 -22.46 26.83 3.72
C VAL A 479 -21.91 25.45 3.41
N THR A 480 -20.65 25.24 3.81
CA THR A 480 -19.98 23.95 3.75
C THR A 480 -19.65 23.51 5.17
N ILE A 481 -20.07 22.29 5.53
CA ILE A 481 -19.74 21.64 6.81
C ILE A 481 -18.90 20.40 6.52
N GLU A 482 -17.81 20.24 7.26
CA GLU A 482 -16.97 19.03 7.25
C GLU A 482 -16.99 18.40 8.65
N ASN A 483 -17.36 17.11 8.74
CA ASN A 483 -17.19 16.33 9.97
C ASN A 483 -15.77 15.73 9.99
N ASP A 484 -14.98 16.07 11.01
CA ASP A 484 -13.57 15.62 11.12
C ASP A 484 -13.43 14.31 11.91
N ARG A 485 -14.23 14.07 12.95
CA ARG A 485 -14.08 12.90 13.84
C ARG A 485 -15.34 12.56 14.64
N GLU A 486 -15.72 11.28 14.71
CA GLU A 486 -16.75 10.77 15.62
C GLU A 486 -16.22 10.75 17.07
N THR A 487 -16.87 11.50 17.95
CA THR A 487 -16.61 11.60 19.39
C THR A 487 -17.85 11.06 20.12
N GLY A 488 -17.73 9.90 20.78
CA GLY A 488 -18.86 9.17 21.40
C GLY A 488 -19.48 9.80 22.64
N GLY A 489 -19.69 11.12 22.65
CA GLY A 489 -20.28 11.87 23.77
C GLY A 489 -21.79 12.00 23.69
N ARG A 490 -22.46 12.12 24.84
CA ARG A 490 -23.86 12.61 24.92
C ARG A 490 -23.82 14.11 25.18
N ALA A 491 -24.39 14.93 24.29
CA ALA A 491 -24.56 16.36 24.51
C ALA A 491 -26.03 16.71 24.77
N TRP A 492 -26.23 17.63 25.72
CA TRP A 492 -27.49 18.29 26.04
C TRP A 492 -27.86 19.28 24.92
N TYR A 493 -29.13 19.32 24.51
CA TYR A 493 -29.67 20.40 23.69
C TYR A 493 -29.75 21.69 24.54
N PRO A 494 -29.00 22.76 24.25
CA PRO A 494 -29.34 24.07 24.76
C PRO A 494 -30.51 24.57 23.90
N SER A 495 -31.67 24.78 24.51
CA SER A 495 -32.88 25.28 23.84
C SER A 495 -32.76 26.71 23.31
N THR A 496 -31.58 27.33 23.33
CA THR A 496 -31.43 28.73 22.94
C THR A 496 -29.98 29.07 22.62
N ILE A 497 -29.64 29.19 21.32
CA ILE A 497 -28.75 30.28 20.92
C ILE A 497 -29.59 31.54 21.10
N MET A 498 -29.56 32.12 22.28
CA MET A 498 -30.08 33.47 22.40
C MET A 498 -29.18 34.37 21.57
N PRO A 499 -29.74 35.23 20.71
CA PRO A 499 -28.98 36.35 20.17
C PRO A 499 -28.30 37.04 21.37
N PRO A 500 -27.00 37.43 21.31
CA PRO A 500 -26.35 38.10 22.43
C PRO A 500 -27.29 39.16 23.03
N ALA A 501 -27.38 39.23 24.37
CA ALA A 501 -28.38 40.01 25.10
C ALA A 501 -28.45 41.52 24.72
N GLN A 502 -27.52 41.99 23.89
CA GLN A 502 -27.52 43.30 23.22
C GLN A 502 -28.40 43.40 21.95
N LEU A 503 -29.06 42.33 21.49
CA LEU A 503 -29.84 42.29 20.24
C LEU A 503 -31.35 42.54 20.42
N SER A 504 -31.80 42.90 21.62
CA SER A 504 -33.22 43.09 21.96
C SER A 504 -33.88 44.35 21.38
N ALA A 505 -33.30 44.99 20.35
CA ALA A 505 -33.81 46.26 19.82
C ALA A 505 -33.75 46.44 18.28
N GLY A 506 -33.56 45.37 17.47
CA GLY A 506 -33.51 45.51 16.00
C GLY A 506 -34.09 44.33 15.22
N ASN A 507 -34.64 44.62 14.04
CA ASN A 507 -35.09 43.62 13.05
C ASN A 507 -33.90 42.73 12.63
N TYR A 508 -33.88 41.47 13.07
CA TYR A 508 -32.96 40.45 12.58
C TYR A 508 -33.73 39.43 11.74
N HIS A 509 -32.99 38.74 10.89
CA HIS A 509 -33.48 37.63 10.08
C HIS A 509 -32.70 36.36 10.47
N GLU A 510 -33.36 35.21 10.35
CA GLU A 510 -32.80 33.92 10.70
C GLU A 510 -33.11 32.90 9.60
N LYS A 511 -32.12 32.04 9.29
CA LYS A 511 -32.30 30.83 8.50
C LYS A 511 -31.68 29.67 9.28
N VAL A 512 -32.46 28.65 9.54
CA VAL A 512 -31.97 27.36 10.05
C VAL A 512 -31.81 26.42 8.86
N VAL A 513 -30.67 25.76 8.80
CA VAL A 513 -30.33 24.73 7.83
C VAL A 513 -30.09 23.45 8.61
N THR A 514 -30.74 22.38 8.21
CA THR A 514 -30.63 21.05 8.81
C THR A 514 -29.91 20.09 7.87
N SER A 515 -29.53 18.92 8.36
CA SER A 515 -28.95 17.86 7.50
C SER A 515 -29.88 17.48 6.33
N GLU A 516 -31.20 17.58 6.49
CA GLU A 516 -32.18 17.33 5.41
C GLU A 516 -32.09 18.32 4.24
N ASP A 517 -31.55 19.51 4.49
CA ASP A 517 -31.37 20.56 3.48
C ASP A 517 -30.04 20.40 2.70
N MET A 518 -29.15 19.48 3.13
CA MET A 518 -27.83 19.29 2.54
C MET A 518 -27.86 18.27 1.40
N LYS A 519 -27.02 18.50 0.39
CA LYS A 519 -26.71 17.45 -0.59
C LYS A 519 -25.82 16.42 0.12
N ASP A 520 -26.29 15.17 0.17
CA ASP A 520 -25.68 14.01 0.84
C ASP A 520 -25.91 13.95 2.38
N PRO A 521 -27.17 13.76 2.83
CA PRO A 521 -27.57 13.86 4.24
C PRO A 521 -27.11 12.68 5.11
N ASP A 522 -26.83 11.52 4.52
CA ASP A 522 -26.59 10.26 5.25
C ASP A 522 -25.36 10.33 6.18
N ASP A 523 -24.44 11.23 5.87
CA ASP A 523 -23.10 11.32 6.46
C ASP A 523 -22.92 12.58 7.34
N VAL A 524 -23.88 13.53 7.34
CA VAL A 524 -23.94 14.76 8.17
C VAL A 524 -25.10 14.79 9.17
N ASN A 525 -25.70 13.62 9.44
CA ASN A 525 -26.80 13.44 10.39
C ASN A 525 -26.56 14.16 11.74
N ASP A 526 -27.64 14.72 12.30
CA ASP A 526 -27.67 15.53 13.54
C ASP A 526 -26.99 16.92 13.45
N THR A 527 -26.67 17.41 12.24
CA THR A 527 -26.10 18.76 12.06
C THR A 527 -27.19 19.82 11.89
N VAL A 528 -27.17 20.83 12.75
CA VAL A 528 -27.99 22.05 12.60
C VAL A 528 -27.07 23.26 12.47
N VAL A 529 -27.21 23.99 11.36
CA VAL A 529 -26.55 25.29 11.15
C VAL A 529 -27.59 26.39 11.28
N ARG A 530 -27.38 27.31 12.22
CA ARG A 530 -28.23 28.49 12.37
C ARG A 530 -27.48 29.71 11.86
N LEU A 531 -28.06 30.39 10.88
CA LEU A 531 -27.60 31.66 10.34
C LEU A 531 -28.50 32.77 10.84
N VAL A 532 -27.95 33.72 11.59
CA VAL A 532 -28.65 34.94 11.99
C VAL A 532 -27.94 36.11 11.35
N TRP A 533 -28.71 37.01 10.73
CA TRP A 533 -28.17 38.25 10.21
C TRP A 533 -29.03 39.46 10.50
N PHE A 534 -28.37 40.60 10.61
CA PHE A 534 -28.98 41.89 10.79
C PHE A 534 -28.14 42.95 10.09
N THR A 535 -28.79 44.07 9.80
CA THR A 535 -28.17 45.18 9.09
C THR A 535 -27.93 46.31 10.09
N ARG A 536 -26.67 46.64 10.38
CA ARG A 536 -26.35 47.84 11.19
C ARG A 536 -26.10 49.05 10.29
N PRO A 537 -26.59 50.25 10.66
CA PRO A 537 -26.14 51.51 10.05
C PRO A 537 -24.63 51.71 10.14
#